data_AF-A0A1H3DLP0-F1
#
_entry.id   AF-A0A1H3DLP0-F1
#
_cell.length_a   1.000
_cell.length_b   1.000
_cell.length_c   1.000
_cell.angle_alpha   90.00
_cell.angle_beta   90.00
_cell.angle_gamma   90.00
#
_symmetry.space_group_name_H-M   'P 1'
#
loop_
_entity.id
_entity.type
_entity.pdbx_description
1 polymer ?
#
loop_
_entity_poly.entity_id
_entity_poly.type
_entity_poly.pdbx_seq_one_letter_code
_entity_poly.pdbx_strand_id
1 'polypeptide(L)'
;MTAEPPDLPRYRVMLALDIEGSTARTNPAKAELRRVMYELLDEALLAGGISEAHRDALVDRGDGVLALIRPVDEVPKTALLNPVIPTLSKLLAAHDSLHPDHRFRLRAVVHAGEVHHDGHGNFGEALDVAFRLLDAPAVKAALEQTDEPVALVVSDDIYRCVVKHGYEGIDVGRFAPLVTLQLAGIQHRGWVHIPESLEVAHCDEYASKVSLR
;
A
#
# COMPACT_ATOMS: atom_id res chain seq x y z
N MET A 1 -41.07 3.45 -4.87
CA MET A 1 -39.78 2.93 -5.37
C MET A 1 -38.89 4.14 -5.59
N THR A 2 -38.18 4.58 -4.56
CA THR A 2 -37.19 5.64 -4.68
C THR A 2 -36.03 5.06 -5.48
N ALA A 3 -35.74 5.62 -6.66
CA ALA A 3 -34.56 5.25 -7.42
C ALA A 3 -33.35 5.44 -6.51
N GLU A 4 -32.51 4.41 -6.37
CA GLU A 4 -31.21 4.60 -5.72
C GLU A 4 -30.47 5.72 -6.46
N PRO A 5 -29.84 6.65 -5.73
CA PRO A 5 -29.06 7.70 -6.37
C PRO A 5 -28.01 7.06 -7.28
N PRO A 6 -27.71 7.69 -8.43
CA PRO A 6 -26.70 7.16 -9.34
C PRO A 6 -25.36 7.00 -8.62
N ASP A 7 -24.64 5.93 -8.94
CA ASP A 7 -23.30 5.70 -8.41
C ASP A 7 -22.35 6.77 -8.96
N LEU A 8 -22.00 7.73 -8.10
CA LEU A 8 -21.13 8.85 -8.45
C LEU A 8 -19.69 8.54 -8.06
N PRO A 9 -18.71 8.96 -8.88
CA PRO A 9 -17.30 8.82 -8.54
C PRO A 9 -17.00 9.60 -7.24
N ARG A 10 -16.30 8.94 -6.33
CA ARG A 10 -15.83 9.54 -5.08
C ARG A 10 -14.32 9.45 -5.01
N TYR A 11 -13.66 10.59 -4.95
CA TYR A 11 -12.23 10.64 -4.78
C TYR A 11 -11.83 10.02 -3.44
N ARG A 12 -10.84 9.13 -3.46
CA ARG A 12 -10.28 8.46 -2.28
C ARG A 12 -8.76 8.41 -2.36
N VAL A 13 -8.12 8.53 -1.21
CA VAL A 13 -6.74 8.05 -1.05
C VAL A 13 -6.83 6.59 -0.62
N MET A 14 -6.08 5.72 -1.29
CA MET A 14 -6.14 4.28 -1.15
C MET A 14 -4.86 3.82 -0.46
N LEU A 15 -5.00 3.06 0.62
CA LEU A 15 -3.94 2.22 1.17
C LEU A 15 -4.38 0.77 1.03
N ALA A 16 -3.68 -0.02 0.22
CA ALA A 16 -3.91 -1.46 0.17
C ALA A 16 -2.69 -2.21 0.66
N LEU A 17 -2.92 -3.26 1.46
CA LEU A 17 -1.92 -4.15 2.00
C LEU A 17 -2.13 -5.56 1.49
N ASP A 18 -1.05 -6.31 1.35
CA ASP A 18 -1.06 -7.72 0.99
C ASP A 18 0.01 -8.50 1.76
N ILE A 19 -0.36 -9.68 2.28
CA ILE A 19 0.53 -10.57 3.03
C ILE A 19 1.43 -11.36 2.07
N GLU A 20 2.74 -11.23 2.25
CA GLU A 20 3.72 -11.98 1.48
C GLU A 20 3.58 -13.49 1.69
N GLY A 21 3.56 -14.24 0.58
CA GLY A 21 3.59 -15.71 0.61
C GLY A 21 2.38 -16.34 1.29
N SER A 22 1.25 -15.62 1.36
CA SER A 22 0.02 -16.08 2.01
C SER A 22 -0.40 -17.46 1.50
N THR A 23 -0.29 -17.72 0.20
CA THR A 23 -0.79 -18.92 -0.48
C THR A 23 -0.15 -20.21 0.03
N ALA A 24 1.09 -20.15 0.50
CA ALA A 24 1.83 -21.28 1.08
C ALA A 24 1.44 -21.59 2.54
N ARG A 25 0.65 -20.71 3.19
CA ARG A 25 0.23 -20.86 4.59
C ARG A 25 -1.02 -21.73 4.71
N THR A 26 -1.14 -22.46 5.81
CA THR A 26 -2.37 -23.19 6.17
C THR A 26 -3.50 -22.21 6.49
N ASN A 27 -4.77 -22.66 6.39
CA ASN A 27 -5.91 -21.78 6.67
C ASN A 27 -5.92 -21.21 8.11
N PRO A 28 -5.58 -21.97 9.16
CA PRO A 28 -5.46 -21.40 10.51
C PRO A 28 -4.36 -20.34 10.60
N ALA A 29 -3.20 -20.58 9.97
CA ALA A 29 -2.13 -19.59 9.95
C ALA A 29 -2.57 -18.32 9.19
N LYS A 30 -3.27 -18.45 8.05
CA LYS A 30 -3.83 -17.31 7.32
C LYS A 30 -4.81 -16.51 8.17
N ALA A 31 -5.70 -17.18 8.90
CA ALA A 31 -6.66 -16.49 9.77
C ALA A 31 -5.96 -15.64 10.84
N GLU A 32 -4.90 -16.19 11.45
CA GLU A 32 -4.12 -15.48 12.46
C GLU A 32 -3.33 -14.30 11.88
N LEU A 33 -2.60 -14.50 10.77
CA LEU A 33 -1.87 -13.41 10.12
C LEU A 33 -2.79 -12.27 9.67
N ARG A 34 -3.99 -12.61 9.18
CA ARG A 34 -5.01 -11.62 8.84
C ARG A 34 -5.45 -10.85 10.08
N ARG A 35 -5.81 -11.53 11.17
CA ARG A 35 -6.21 -10.88 12.43
C ARG A 35 -5.16 -9.85 12.87
N VAL A 36 -3.89 -10.25 12.90
CA VAL A 36 -2.78 -9.36 13.26
C VAL A 36 -2.65 -8.20 12.25
N MET A 37 -2.69 -8.46 10.93
CA MET A 37 -2.62 -7.40 9.92
C MET A 37 -3.69 -6.32 10.12
N TYR A 38 -4.94 -6.71 10.39
CA TYR A 38 -6.03 -5.76 10.64
C TYR A 38 -5.79 -4.94 11.91
N GLU A 39 -5.33 -5.57 13.00
CA GLU A 39 -5.00 -4.88 14.26
C GLU A 39 -3.88 -3.86 14.08
N LEU A 40 -2.77 -4.25 13.44
CA LEU A 40 -1.64 -3.37 13.23
C LEU A 40 -1.96 -2.22 12.25
N LEU A 41 -2.78 -2.50 11.22
CA LEU A 41 -3.25 -1.45 10.31
C LEU A 41 -4.13 -0.43 11.03
N ASP A 42 -5.03 -0.88 11.90
CA ASP A 42 -5.91 0.03 12.62
C ASP A 42 -5.12 0.95 13.57
N GLU A 43 -4.19 0.37 14.33
CA GLU A 43 -3.30 1.14 15.19
C GLU A 43 -2.42 2.13 14.40
N ALA A 44 -1.87 1.71 13.25
CA ALA A 44 -1.09 2.57 12.39
C ALA A 44 -1.91 3.74 11.81
N LEU A 45 -3.15 3.48 11.39
CA LEU A 45 -4.05 4.52 10.89
C LEU A 45 -4.43 5.52 11.98
N LEU A 46 -4.73 5.04 13.19
CA LEU A 46 -4.99 5.89 14.35
C LEU A 46 -3.79 6.77 14.71
N ALA A 47 -2.56 6.24 14.63
CA ALA A 47 -1.34 7.02 14.83
C ALA A 47 -1.18 8.16 13.80
N GLY A 48 -1.73 7.98 12.59
CA GLY A 48 -1.82 9.02 11.55
C GLY A 48 -3.02 9.96 11.67
N GLY A 49 -3.81 9.87 12.75
CA GLY A 49 -5.04 10.65 12.92
C GLY A 49 -6.22 10.16 12.08
N ILE A 50 -6.14 8.96 11.49
CA ILE A 50 -7.14 8.40 10.59
C ILE A 50 -8.04 7.44 11.35
N SER A 51 -9.16 7.94 11.87
CA SER A 51 -10.20 7.14 12.50
C SER A 51 -11.26 6.68 11.49
N GLU A 52 -12.25 5.91 11.96
CA GLU A 52 -13.42 5.50 11.17
C GLU A 52 -14.22 6.68 10.58
N ALA A 53 -14.12 7.89 11.17
CA ALA A 53 -14.77 9.08 10.61
C ALA A 53 -14.12 9.52 9.29
N HIS A 54 -12.84 9.22 9.11
CA HIS A 54 -12.03 9.70 7.99
C HIS A 54 -11.90 8.67 6.86
N ARG A 55 -12.41 7.45 7.04
CA ARG A 55 -12.33 6.38 6.03
C ARG A 55 -13.66 5.68 5.85
N ASP A 56 -13.79 4.99 4.72
CA ASP A 56 -14.84 4.01 4.55
C ASP A 56 -14.47 2.71 5.31
N ALA A 57 -15.42 1.79 5.48
CA ALA A 57 -15.14 0.51 6.12
C ALA A 57 -13.98 -0.22 5.41
N LEU A 58 -13.11 -0.88 6.17
CA LEU A 58 -12.03 -1.67 5.61
C LEU A 58 -12.61 -2.77 4.71
N VAL A 59 -12.08 -2.87 3.49
CA VAL A 59 -12.55 -3.82 2.49
C VAL A 59 -11.63 -5.03 2.52
N ASP A 60 -12.20 -6.19 2.83
CA ASP A 60 -11.47 -7.46 2.83
C ASP A 60 -11.11 -7.89 1.41
N ARG A 61 -9.87 -8.37 1.25
CA ARG A 61 -9.33 -8.83 -0.04
C ARG A 61 -8.83 -10.27 0.01
N GLY A 62 -9.23 -11.03 1.04
CA GLY A 62 -8.70 -12.37 1.28
C GLY A 62 -7.42 -12.29 2.09
N ASP A 63 -6.26 -12.25 1.44
CA ASP A 63 -4.93 -12.12 2.06
C ASP A 63 -4.43 -10.67 2.15
N GLY A 64 -5.26 -9.72 1.75
CA GLY A 64 -5.02 -8.30 1.87
C GLY A 64 -6.20 -7.53 2.45
N VAL A 65 -6.00 -6.23 2.58
CA VAL A 65 -7.01 -5.27 3.04
C VAL A 65 -6.87 -3.97 2.25
N LEU A 66 -7.99 -3.33 1.94
CA LEU A 66 -8.05 -2.01 1.34
C LEU A 66 -8.70 -1.02 2.30
N ALA A 67 -7.98 0.07 2.60
CA ALA A 67 -8.50 1.24 3.27
C ALA A 67 -8.73 2.37 2.26
N LEU A 68 -9.95 2.90 2.23
CA LEU A 68 -10.35 4.04 1.39
C LEU A 68 -10.53 5.29 2.26
N ILE A 69 -9.58 6.20 2.19
CA ILE A 69 -9.54 7.41 3.01
C ILE A 69 -10.26 8.54 2.29
N ARG A 70 -11.14 9.24 3.00
CA ARG A 70 -11.93 10.36 2.50
C ARG A 70 -11.04 11.59 2.34
N PRO A 71 -11.27 12.45 1.33
CA PRO A 71 -10.49 13.65 1.11
C PRO A 71 -10.98 14.78 2.02
N VAL A 72 -10.55 14.74 3.28
CA VAL A 72 -10.85 15.77 4.29
C VAL A 72 -9.55 16.42 4.74
N ASP A 73 -9.60 17.71 5.14
CA ASP A 73 -8.40 18.50 5.44
C ASP A 73 -7.62 17.98 6.66
N GLU A 74 -8.32 17.32 7.59
CA GLU A 74 -7.75 16.70 8.78
C GLU A 74 -6.83 15.52 8.46
N VAL A 75 -6.98 14.92 7.28
CA VAL A 75 -6.21 13.75 6.84
C VAL A 75 -5.53 14.04 5.49
N PRO A 76 -4.40 14.76 5.51
CA PRO A 76 -3.62 14.99 4.29
C PRO A 76 -3.00 13.68 3.79
N LYS A 77 -2.72 13.61 2.48
CA LYS A 77 -2.08 12.44 1.85
C LYS A 77 -0.74 12.07 2.50
N THR A 78 -0.03 13.05 3.06
CA THR A 78 1.23 12.85 3.79
C THR A 78 1.05 11.92 4.99
N ALA A 79 -0.10 11.93 5.66
CA ALA A 79 -0.36 11.10 6.85
C ALA A 79 -0.16 9.60 6.57
N LEU A 80 -0.55 9.12 5.38
CA LEU A 80 -0.34 7.73 5.00
C LEU A 80 1.15 7.39 4.84
N LEU A 81 1.97 8.31 4.34
CA LEU A 81 3.40 8.08 4.15
C LEU A 81 4.19 8.30 5.45
N ASN A 82 3.77 9.27 6.26
CA ASN A 82 4.28 9.56 7.59
C ASN A 82 3.15 10.15 8.45
N PRO A 83 2.71 9.51 9.54
CA PRO A 83 3.38 8.41 10.23
C PRO A 83 2.85 6.98 9.95
N VAL A 84 1.79 6.79 9.14
CA VAL A 84 1.09 5.48 9.06
C VAL A 84 2.02 4.34 8.61
N ILE A 85 2.68 4.43 7.45
CA ILE A 85 3.58 3.35 6.97
C ILE A 85 4.75 3.09 7.94
N PRO A 86 5.49 4.10 8.45
CA PRO A 86 6.53 3.90 9.46
C PRO A 86 6.00 3.23 10.73
N THR A 87 4.82 3.61 11.19
CA THR A 87 4.19 3.02 12.39
C THR A 87 3.82 1.56 12.14
N LEU A 88 3.20 1.26 11.00
CA LEU A 88 2.87 -0.11 10.61
C LEU A 88 4.13 -0.99 10.55
N SER A 89 5.21 -0.50 9.95
CA SER A 89 6.49 -1.22 9.88
C SER A 89 7.05 -1.50 11.28
N LYS A 90 7.05 -0.50 12.18
CA LYS A 90 7.51 -0.65 13.56
C LYS A 90 6.68 -1.66 14.35
N LEU A 91 5.35 -1.59 14.24
CA LEU A 91 4.43 -2.49 14.91
C LEU A 91 4.63 -3.93 14.43
N LEU A 92 4.78 -4.13 13.12
CA LEU A 92 5.03 -5.45 12.54
C LEU A 92 6.38 -6.01 12.98
N ALA A 93 7.44 -5.20 13.02
CA ALA A 93 8.74 -5.62 13.55
C ALA A 93 8.67 -6.05 15.04
N ALA A 94 7.89 -5.32 15.85
CA ALA A 94 7.69 -5.65 17.26
C ALA A 94 6.90 -6.96 17.42
N HIS A 95 5.83 -7.14 16.65
CA HIS A 95 5.08 -8.40 16.60
C HIS A 95 5.99 -9.58 16.21
N ASP A 96 6.76 -9.43 15.13
CA ASP A 96 7.67 -10.47 14.63
C ASP A 96 8.74 -10.86 15.64
N SER A 97 9.21 -9.91 16.45
CA SER A 97 10.18 -10.15 17.52
C SER A 97 9.58 -10.94 18.68
N LEU A 98 8.29 -10.73 18.99
CA LEU A 98 7.57 -11.43 20.05
C LEU A 98 7.03 -12.79 19.59
N HIS A 99 6.78 -12.96 18.29
CA HIS A 99 6.16 -14.14 17.69
C HIS A 99 6.97 -14.68 16.51
N PRO A 100 8.21 -15.18 16.74
CA PRO A 100 9.12 -15.59 15.66
C PRO A 100 8.56 -16.70 14.74
N ASP A 101 7.68 -17.56 15.25
CA ASP A 101 7.03 -18.62 14.47
C ASP A 101 5.88 -18.12 13.57
N HIS A 102 5.40 -16.90 13.80
CA HIS A 102 4.27 -16.28 13.10
C HIS A 102 4.67 -15.03 12.31
N ARG A 103 5.97 -14.91 11.99
CA ARG A 103 6.49 -13.79 11.21
C ARG A 103 5.88 -13.71 9.83
N PHE A 104 5.61 -12.49 9.41
CA PHE A 104 5.13 -12.17 8.08
C PHE A 104 5.52 -10.76 7.67
N ARG A 105 5.55 -10.54 6.36
CA ARG A 105 5.87 -9.25 5.77
C ARG A 105 4.72 -8.78 4.89
N LEU A 106 4.64 -7.47 4.69
CA LEU A 106 3.57 -6.83 3.93
C LEU A 106 4.11 -6.13 2.69
N ARG A 107 3.34 -6.18 1.62
CA ARG A 107 3.43 -5.22 0.51
C ARG A 107 2.35 -4.18 0.73
N ALA A 108 2.66 -2.92 0.46
CA ALA A 108 1.75 -1.80 0.61
C ALA A 108 1.73 -0.92 -0.65
N VAL A 109 0.57 -0.41 -1.03
CA VAL A 109 0.42 0.60 -2.08
C VAL A 109 -0.31 1.82 -1.55
N VAL A 110 0.19 3.01 -1.91
CA VAL A 110 -0.57 4.26 -1.78
C VAL A 110 -0.87 4.85 -3.16
N HIS A 111 -2.16 5.05 -3.43
CA HIS A 111 -2.65 5.69 -4.66
C HIS A 111 -3.83 6.61 -4.32
N ALA A 112 -4.26 7.46 -5.24
CA ALA A 112 -5.47 8.24 -5.07
C ALA A 112 -6.17 8.45 -6.41
N GLY A 113 -7.49 8.37 -6.40
CA GLY A 113 -8.31 8.48 -7.60
C GLY A 113 -9.79 8.28 -7.31
N GLU A 114 -10.59 8.25 -8.37
CA GLU A 114 -12.04 8.08 -8.29
C GLU A 114 -12.43 6.62 -8.03
N VAL A 115 -13.34 6.41 -7.09
CA VAL A 115 -13.90 5.10 -6.73
C VAL A 115 -15.42 5.13 -6.81
N HIS A 116 -15.98 4.06 -7.35
CA HIS A 116 -17.40 3.80 -7.48
C HIS A 116 -17.85 2.72 -6.49
N HIS A 117 -19.13 2.70 -6.12
CA HIS A 117 -19.71 1.68 -5.25
C HIS A 117 -21.16 1.37 -5.60
N ASP A 118 -21.42 0.14 -6.03
CA ASP A 118 -22.72 -0.31 -6.56
C ASP A 118 -23.57 -1.10 -5.56
N GLY A 119 -23.18 -1.16 -4.28
CA GLY A 119 -23.83 -2.00 -3.28
C GLY A 119 -23.23 -3.40 -3.14
N HIS A 120 -22.49 -3.89 -4.13
CA HIS A 120 -21.75 -5.16 -4.07
C HIS A 120 -20.28 -4.95 -3.68
N GLY A 121 -19.70 -3.80 -4.03
CA GLY A 121 -18.36 -3.45 -3.61
C GLY A 121 -17.83 -2.20 -4.29
N ASN A 122 -16.56 -1.91 -4.00
CA ASN A 122 -15.87 -0.79 -4.64
C ASN A 122 -15.23 -1.24 -5.96
N PHE A 123 -15.37 -0.42 -7.00
CA PHE A 123 -14.77 -0.65 -8.31
C PHE A 123 -14.29 0.67 -8.95
N GLY A 124 -13.49 0.56 -10.01
CA GLY A 124 -12.99 1.70 -10.77
C GLY A 124 -11.52 1.54 -11.17
N GLU A 125 -11.12 2.26 -12.22
CA GLU A 125 -9.77 2.18 -12.79
C GLU A 125 -8.67 2.51 -11.78
N ALA A 126 -8.90 3.46 -10.86
CA ALA A 126 -7.94 3.79 -9.82
C ALA A 126 -7.64 2.60 -8.89
N LEU A 127 -8.66 1.77 -8.57
CA LEU A 127 -8.44 0.55 -7.81
C LEU A 127 -7.62 -0.47 -8.61
N ASP A 128 -7.93 -0.63 -9.90
CA ASP A 128 -7.17 -1.52 -10.78
C ASP A 128 -5.70 -1.10 -10.85
N VAL A 129 -5.41 0.20 -10.99
CA VAL A 129 -4.04 0.74 -10.94
C VAL A 129 -3.39 0.41 -9.61
N ALA A 130 -4.05 0.68 -8.48
CA ALA A 130 -3.49 0.42 -7.15
C ALA A 130 -3.10 -1.05 -6.97
N PHE A 131 -3.98 -1.99 -7.32
CA PHE A 131 -3.69 -3.41 -7.20
C PHE A 131 -2.61 -3.89 -8.17
N ARG A 132 -2.59 -3.37 -9.40
CA ARG A 132 -1.53 -3.71 -10.37
C ARG A 132 -0.16 -3.17 -9.95
N LEU A 133 -0.10 -2.01 -9.30
CA LEU A 133 1.12 -1.50 -8.68
C LEU A 133 1.57 -2.38 -7.52
N LEU A 134 0.65 -2.74 -6.62
CA LEU A 134 0.93 -3.62 -5.46
C LEU A 134 1.46 -5.00 -5.86
N ASP A 135 0.93 -5.55 -6.95
CA ASP A 135 1.31 -6.87 -7.48
C ASP A 135 2.49 -6.87 -8.43
N ALA A 136 3.07 -5.71 -8.72
CA ALA A 136 4.19 -5.59 -9.65
C ALA A 136 5.40 -6.43 -9.17
N PRO A 137 6.07 -7.15 -10.09
CA PRO A 137 7.25 -7.97 -9.75
C PRO A 137 8.35 -7.19 -9.01
N ALA A 138 8.55 -5.91 -9.35
CA ALA A 138 9.54 -5.07 -8.69
C ALA A 138 9.27 -4.87 -7.19
N VAL A 139 8.00 -4.79 -6.78
CA VAL A 139 7.60 -4.63 -5.37
C VAL A 139 7.85 -5.92 -4.60
N LYS A 140 7.53 -7.06 -5.21
CA LYS A 140 7.85 -8.40 -4.66
C LYS A 140 9.36 -8.56 -4.49
N ALA A 141 10.13 -8.21 -5.52
CA ALA A 141 11.58 -8.28 -5.49
C ALA A 141 12.21 -7.34 -4.46
N ALA A 142 11.64 -6.16 -4.21
CA ALA A 142 12.09 -5.25 -3.17
C ALA A 142 11.89 -5.83 -1.77
N LEU A 143 10.76 -6.51 -1.53
CA LEU A 143 10.51 -7.18 -0.25
C LEU A 143 11.44 -8.40 -0.07
N GLU A 144 11.70 -9.16 -1.14
CA GLU A 144 12.60 -10.33 -1.09
C GLU A 144 14.05 -9.96 -0.77
N GLN A 145 14.51 -8.76 -1.14
CA GLN A 145 15.89 -8.33 -1.00
C GLN A 145 16.20 -7.62 0.33
N THR A 146 15.20 -7.49 1.21
CA THR A 146 15.30 -6.68 2.43
C THR A 146 14.72 -7.43 3.61
N ASP A 147 15.22 -7.15 4.80
CA ASP A 147 14.61 -7.61 6.05
C ASP A 147 13.53 -6.65 6.56
N GLU A 148 13.14 -5.66 5.76
CA GLU A 148 12.12 -4.71 6.17
C GLU A 148 10.73 -5.39 6.25
N PRO A 149 9.92 -5.05 7.28
CA PRO A 149 8.59 -5.65 7.45
C PRO A 149 7.60 -5.25 6.35
N VAL A 150 7.80 -4.09 5.70
CA VAL A 150 6.87 -3.53 4.72
C VAL A 150 7.61 -3.02 3.49
N ALA A 151 7.23 -3.50 2.30
CA ALA A 151 7.63 -2.89 1.02
C ALA A 151 6.51 -1.96 0.53
N LEU A 152 6.82 -0.67 0.37
CA LEU A 152 5.88 0.35 -0.10
C LEU A 152 6.09 0.64 -1.60
N VAL A 153 4.99 0.74 -2.34
CA VAL A 153 4.93 1.39 -3.66
C VAL A 153 3.94 2.54 -3.64
N VAL A 154 4.26 3.65 -4.29
CA VAL A 154 3.32 4.76 -4.49
C VAL A 154 3.09 4.98 -5.97
N SER A 155 1.89 5.41 -6.35
CA SER A 155 1.62 5.78 -7.74
C SER A 155 2.41 7.02 -8.16
N ASP A 156 2.57 7.23 -9.46
CA ASP A 156 3.20 8.43 -10.00
C ASP A 156 2.51 9.73 -9.54
N ASP A 157 1.18 9.73 -9.40
CA ASP A 157 0.44 10.88 -8.86
C ASP A 157 0.78 11.19 -7.40
N ILE A 158 0.89 10.17 -6.55
CA ILE A 158 1.30 10.35 -5.14
C ILE A 158 2.75 10.84 -5.09
N TYR A 159 3.62 10.26 -5.91
CA TYR A 159 4.99 10.72 -5.99
C TYR A 159 5.08 12.19 -6.40
N ARG A 160 4.39 12.57 -7.48
CA ARG A 160 4.43 13.94 -8.03
C ARG A 160 3.76 14.96 -7.13
N CYS A 161 2.74 14.61 -6.37
CA CYS A 161 2.00 15.56 -5.53
C CYS A 161 2.52 15.63 -4.10
N VAL A 162 3.20 14.59 -3.61
CA VAL A 162 3.62 14.48 -2.21
C VAL A 162 5.11 14.19 -2.10
N VAL A 163 5.56 13.02 -2.58
CA VAL A 163 6.92 12.53 -2.32
C VAL A 163 7.98 13.47 -2.86
N LYS A 164 7.88 13.91 -4.12
CA LYS A 164 8.90 14.75 -4.77
C LYS A 164 9.19 16.06 -4.04
N HIS A 165 8.30 16.48 -3.14
CA HIS A 165 8.41 17.72 -2.40
C HIS A 165 9.18 17.55 -1.07
N GLY A 166 9.44 16.32 -0.62
CA GLY A 166 10.29 16.05 0.55
C GLY A 166 9.74 16.63 1.86
N TYR A 167 8.43 16.49 2.10
CA TYR A 167 7.83 16.86 3.38
C TYR A 167 8.44 16.07 4.54
N GLU A 168 8.22 16.54 5.77
CA GLU A 168 8.80 15.93 6.98
C GLU A 168 8.58 14.41 7.06
N GLY A 169 9.68 13.67 7.23
CA GLY A 169 9.70 12.20 7.30
C GLY A 169 9.51 11.48 5.96
N ILE A 170 9.49 12.20 4.83
CA ILE A 170 9.42 11.63 3.48
C ILE A 170 10.71 11.94 2.73
N ASP A 171 11.60 10.95 2.64
CA ASP A 171 12.86 11.08 1.90
C ASP A 171 12.67 10.76 0.41
N VAL A 172 12.85 11.77 -0.45
CA VAL A 172 12.74 11.63 -1.91
C VAL A 172 13.74 10.62 -2.47
N GLY A 173 14.96 10.57 -1.90
CA GLY A 173 16.04 9.68 -2.33
C GLY A 173 15.74 8.20 -2.10
N ARG A 174 14.72 7.90 -1.30
CA ARG A 174 14.27 6.53 -1.00
C ARG A 174 13.20 6.03 -1.98
N PHE A 175 12.77 6.79 -2.98
CA PHE A 175 11.76 6.33 -3.93
C PHE A 175 12.34 6.17 -5.34
N ALA A 176 12.33 4.94 -5.85
CA ALA A 176 12.84 4.61 -7.18
C ALA A 176 11.69 4.22 -8.15
N PRO A 177 11.67 4.72 -9.40
CA PRO A 177 10.60 4.48 -10.36
C PRO A 177 10.73 3.09 -11.02
N LEU A 178 10.55 2.03 -10.23
CA LEU A 178 10.83 0.64 -10.63
C LEU A 178 9.64 -0.08 -11.28
N VAL A 179 8.45 0.51 -11.26
CA VAL A 179 7.25 -0.11 -11.83
C VAL A 179 6.77 0.71 -13.02
N THR A 180 6.54 0.05 -14.14
CA THR A 180 5.79 0.59 -15.29
C THR A 180 4.77 -0.46 -15.72
N LEU A 181 3.52 -0.04 -15.87
CA LEU A 181 2.43 -0.89 -16.34
C LEU A 181 1.54 -0.15 -17.34
N GLN A 182 0.83 -0.92 -18.16
CA GLN A 182 -0.16 -0.42 -19.12
C GLN A 182 -1.54 -0.88 -18.67
N LEU A 183 -2.47 0.05 -18.50
CA LEU A 183 -3.87 -0.23 -18.17
C LEU A 183 -4.75 0.69 -19.01
N ALA A 184 -5.78 0.13 -19.66
CA ALA A 184 -6.70 0.89 -20.52
C ALA A 184 -6.01 1.77 -21.61
N GLY A 185 -4.80 1.39 -22.06
CA GLY A 185 -3.99 2.16 -23.01
C GLY A 185 -3.24 3.35 -22.42
N ILE A 186 -3.27 3.51 -21.09
CA ILE A 186 -2.54 4.51 -20.33
C ILE A 186 -1.36 3.84 -19.61
N GLN A 187 -0.19 4.47 -19.71
CA GLN A 187 0.99 4.06 -18.97
C GLN A 187 0.94 4.63 -17.56
N HIS A 188 1.01 3.76 -16.56
CA HIS A 188 1.16 4.13 -15.16
C HIS A 188 2.56 3.78 -14.67
N ARG A 189 3.10 4.63 -13.80
CA ARG A 189 4.38 4.40 -13.11
C ARG A 189 4.15 4.22 -11.62
N GLY A 190 4.98 3.39 -11.00
CA GLY A 190 5.05 3.20 -9.56
C GLY A 190 6.46 3.44 -9.04
N TRP A 191 6.52 4.08 -7.88
CA TRP A 191 7.74 4.43 -7.18
C TRP A 191 7.84 3.55 -5.94
N VAL A 192 8.84 2.69 -5.90
CA VAL A 192 9.07 1.75 -4.80
C VAL A 192 9.96 2.41 -3.77
N HIS A 193 9.56 2.34 -2.50
CA HIS A 193 10.38 2.75 -1.38
C HIS A 193 11.53 1.74 -1.19
N ILE A 194 12.76 2.23 -1.22
CA ILE A 194 13.99 1.45 -1.12
C ILE A 194 14.53 1.55 0.30
N PRO A 195 14.61 0.44 1.04
CA PRO A 195 15.15 0.37 2.39
C PRO A 195 16.54 0.99 2.57
N GLU A 196 16.85 1.35 3.82
CA GLU A 196 18.15 1.94 4.16
C GLU A 196 19.33 1.04 3.83
N SER A 197 19.15 -0.27 3.98
CA SER A 197 20.14 -1.32 3.73
C SER A 197 20.45 -1.55 2.25
N LEU A 198 19.61 -1.04 1.33
CA LEU A 198 19.85 -1.06 -0.09
C LEU A 198 20.37 0.32 -0.52
N GLU A 199 21.67 0.57 -0.36
CA GLU A 199 22.30 1.78 -0.89
C GLU A 199 21.98 1.95 -2.39
N VAL A 200 21.62 3.17 -2.78
CA VAL A 200 21.16 3.62 -4.11
C VAL A 200 22.18 3.36 -5.24
N ALA A 201 23.34 2.77 -4.94
CA ALA A 201 24.44 2.48 -5.86
C ALA A 201 24.14 1.44 -6.97
N HIS A 202 22.94 0.84 -7.02
CA HIS A 202 22.60 -0.14 -8.05
C HIS A 202 21.25 0.10 -8.76
N CYS A 203 20.71 1.32 -8.81
CA CYS A 203 19.43 1.54 -9.53
C CYS A 203 19.45 1.06 -11.00
N ASP A 204 20.58 1.18 -11.70
CA ASP A 204 20.73 0.69 -13.09
C ASP A 204 20.86 -0.84 -13.18
N GLU A 205 21.46 -1.49 -12.18
CA GLU A 205 21.55 -2.96 -12.12
C GLU A 205 20.24 -3.59 -11.58
N TYR A 206 19.48 -2.85 -10.76
CA TYR A 206 18.17 -3.23 -10.22
C TYR A 206 17.11 -3.25 -11.33
N ALA A 207 17.07 -2.21 -12.17
CA ALA A 207 16.21 -2.19 -13.36
C ALA A 207 16.59 -3.31 -14.34
N SER A 208 17.88 -3.62 -14.49
CA SER A 208 18.37 -4.69 -15.37
C SER A 208 18.02 -6.10 -14.87
N LYS A 209 18.02 -6.34 -13.54
CA LYS A 209 17.63 -7.64 -12.95
C LYS A 209 16.11 -7.85 -12.96
N VAL A 210 15.31 -6.79 -12.83
CA VAL A 210 13.84 -6.85 -12.87
C VAL A 210 13.31 -7.00 -14.31
N SER A 211 14.02 -6.50 -15.32
CA SER A 211 13.58 -6.55 -16.73
C SER A 211 13.94 -7.86 -17.48
N LEU A 212 14.59 -8.82 -16.82
CA LEU A 212 15.06 -10.09 -17.39
C LEU A 212 14.32 -11.35 -16.90
N ARG A 213 13.16 -11.21 -16.24
CA ARG A 213 12.30 -12.34 -15.85
C ARG A 213 10.86 -12.15 -16.30
#